data_AF-A0A951I9W9-F1
#
_entry.id   AF-A0A951I9W9-F1
#
_cell.length_a   1.000
_cell.length_b   1.000
_cell.length_c   1.000
_cell.angle_alpha   90.00
_cell.angle_beta   90.00
_cell.angle_gamma   90.00
#
_symmetry.space_group_name_H-M   'P 1'
#
loop_
_entity.id
_entity.type
_entity.pdbx_description
1 polymer ?
#
loop_
_entity_poly.entity_id
_entity_poly.type
_entity_poly.pdbx_seq_one_letter_code
_entity_poly.pdbx_strand_id
1 'polypeptide(L)'
;MPDHVHLLVAFSETRTPINTIVGNGKRFMAYELVKLLKQQGHADLLDQMAGWVNRTQQMEQKKHEVFEPSFDWKECISILYMRQKTEYMHQNPCKAGLCALPEQYPHSSARYYYTGVHAAYPVITYMELQDIDLTSLDSL
;
A
#
# COMPACT_ATOMS: atom_id res chain seq x y z
N MET A 1 -1.37 -1.96 8.62
CA MET A 1 -0.82 -2.43 9.91
C MET A 1 0.55 -1.77 10.10
N PRO A 2 1.15 -1.79 11.31
CA PRO A 2 2.45 -1.15 11.54
C PRO A 2 3.59 -1.71 10.67
N ASP A 3 3.48 -2.97 10.26
CA ASP A 3 4.52 -3.75 9.56
C ASP A 3 4.16 -4.11 8.10
N HIS A 4 2.88 -4.09 7.71
CA HIS A 4 2.44 -4.39 6.34
C HIS A 4 1.21 -3.58 5.92
N VAL A 5 0.97 -3.55 4.61
CA VAL A 5 -0.17 -2.86 3.99
C VAL A 5 -0.97 -3.82 3.11
N HIS A 6 -2.30 -3.70 3.17
CA HIS A 6 -3.21 -4.30 2.20
C HIS A 6 -3.92 -3.19 1.44
N LEU A 7 -3.99 -3.32 0.12
CA LEU A 7 -4.57 -2.32 -0.77
C LEU A 7 -5.51 -3.00 -1.76
N LEU A 8 -6.65 -2.35 -2.04
CA LEU A 8 -7.44 -2.61 -3.24
C LEU A 8 -7.11 -1.49 -4.22
N VAL A 9 -6.53 -1.85 -5.36
CA VAL A 9 -6.05 -0.90 -6.37
C VAL A 9 -6.65 -1.29 -7.71
N ALA A 10 -7.13 -0.31 -8.44
CA ALA A 10 -7.51 -0.45 -9.83
C ALA A 10 -6.43 0.20 -10.71
N PHE A 11 -6.15 -0.42 -11.85
CA PHE A 11 -5.20 0.09 -12.82
C PHE A 11 -5.95 0.47 -14.08
N SER A 12 -5.64 1.62 -14.66
CA SER A 12 -6.04 1.94 -16.02
C SER A 12 -5.48 0.89 -16.98
N GLU A 13 -6.16 0.70 -18.11
CA GLU A 13 -5.75 -0.25 -19.13
C GLU A 13 -4.31 0.04 -19.57
N THR A 14 -3.45 -0.97 -19.46
CA THR A 14 -2.04 -0.83 -19.72
C THR A 14 -1.43 -2.14 -20.17
N ARG A 15 -0.38 -2.05 -20.99
CA ARG A 15 0.47 -3.19 -21.35
C ARG A 15 1.54 -3.47 -20.31
N THR A 16 1.71 -2.60 -19.31
CA THR A 16 2.71 -2.76 -18.26
C THR A 16 2.28 -3.84 -17.27
N PRO A 17 3.10 -4.89 -17.02
CA PRO A 17 2.75 -5.93 -16.07
C PRO A 17 2.61 -5.40 -14.64
N ILE A 18 1.67 -5.95 -13.86
CA ILE A 18 1.43 -5.59 -12.44
C ILE A 18 2.72 -5.62 -11.62
N ASN A 19 3.56 -6.63 -11.80
CA ASN A 19 4.85 -6.74 -11.09
C ASN A 19 5.76 -5.55 -11.35
N THR A 20 5.74 -5.00 -12.57
CA THR A 20 6.53 -3.81 -12.91
C THR A 20 5.95 -2.57 -12.25
N ILE A 21 4.63 -2.40 -12.28
CA ILE A 21 3.96 -1.25 -11.66
C ILE A 21 4.17 -1.23 -10.15
N VAL A 22 3.89 -2.35 -9.47
CA VAL A 22 4.03 -2.46 -8.01
C VAL A 22 5.50 -2.40 -7.59
N GLY A 23 6.40 -3.03 -8.35
CA GLY A 23 7.84 -2.96 -8.10
C GLY A 23 8.39 -1.53 -8.17
N ASN A 24 8.00 -0.77 -9.20
CA ASN A 24 8.36 0.64 -9.32
C ASN A 24 7.73 1.48 -8.20
N GLY A 25 6.45 1.25 -7.86
CA GLY A 25 5.79 1.92 -6.74
C GLY A 25 6.53 1.70 -5.42
N LYS A 26 6.85 0.45 -5.08
CA LYS A 26 7.69 0.10 -3.91
C LYS A 26 9.02 0.84 -3.93
N ARG A 27 9.69 0.90 -5.08
CA ARG A 27 10.98 1.60 -5.23
C ARG A 27 10.86 3.10 -4.92
N PHE A 28 9.86 3.79 -5.47
CA PHE A 28 9.67 5.22 -5.21
C PHE A 28 9.27 5.49 -3.75
N MET A 29 8.37 4.68 -3.18
CA MET A 29 8.02 4.78 -1.76
C MET A 29 9.23 4.57 -0.86
N ALA A 30 10.10 3.60 -1.19
CA ALA A 30 11.32 3.32 -0.44
C ALA A 30 12.28 4.54 -0.43
N TYR A 31 12.39 5.25 -1.55
CA TYR A 31 13.23 6.45 -1.61
C TYR A 31 12.75 7.56 -0.67
N GLU A 32 11.45 7.86 -0.69
CA GLU A 32 10.90 8.89 0.18
C GLU A 32 10.91 8.46 1.66
N LEU A 33 10.65 7.19 1.97
CA LEU A 33 10.74 6.68 3.35
C LEU A 33 12.17 6.80 3.92
N VAL A 34 13.17 6.37 3.16
CA VAL A 34 14.59 6.49 3.58
C VAL A 34 14.97 7.96 3.78
N LYS A 35 14.50 8.86 2.91
CA LYS A 35 14.74 10.30 3.04
C LYS A 35 14.09 10.87 4.30
N LEU A 36 12.84 10.49 4.62
CA LEU A 36 12.15 10.91 5.84
C LEU A 36 12.86 10.41 7.10
N LEU A 37 13.25 9.13 7.13
CA LEU A 37 14.00 8.55 8.25
C LEU A 37 15.32 9.28 8.51
N LYS A 38 16.04 9.65 7.44
CA LYS A 38 17.27 10.46 7.54
C LYS A 38 16.99 11.85 8.13
N GLN A 39 15.95 12.52 7.66
CA GLN A 39 15.56 13.85 8.15
C GLN A 39 15.13 13.80 9.63
N GLN A 40 14.53 12.71 10.06
CA GLN A 40 14.10 12.48 11.44
C GLN A 40 15.20 11.94 12.36
N GLY A 41 16.39 11.62 11.81
CA GLY A 41 17.52 11.13 12.60
C GLY A 41 17.42 9.67 13.04
N HIS A 42 16.59 8.85 12.38
CA HIS A 42 16.43 7.42 12.67
C HIS A 42 17.56 6.57 12.09
N ALA A 43 18.80 6.83 12.53
CA ALA A 43 20.00 6.15 12.04
C ALA A 43 19.99 4.64 12.35
N ASP A 44 19.45 4.25 13.51
CA ASP A 44 19.29 2.86 13.93
C ASP A 44 18.43 2.03 12.96
N LEU A 45 17.28 2.56 12.55
CA LEU A 45 16.42 1.92 11.56
C LEU A 45 17.09 1.85 10.18
N LEU A 46 17.78 2.92 9.77
CA LEU A 46 18.52 2.93 8.51
C LEU A 46 19.63 1.87 8.47
N ASP A 47 20.38 1.72 9.56
CA ASP A 47 21.43 0.70 9.68
C ASP A 47 20.85 -0.71 9.65
N GLN A 48 19.72 -0.93 10.33
CA GLN A 48 19.00 -2.20 10.27
C GLN A 48 18.57 -2.54 8.83
N MET A 49 17.99 -1.57 8.12
CA MET A 49 17.55 -1.74 6.73
C MET A 49 18.72 -1.92 5.75
N ALA A 50 19.88 -1.31 6.03
CA ALA A 50 21.10 -1.53 5.26
C ALA A 50 21.64 -2.95 5.48
N GLY A 51 21.56 -3.47 6.72
CA GLY A 51 21.97 -4.83 7.06
C GLY A 51 21.16 -5.93 6.37
N TRP A 52 19.95 -5.63 5.91
CA TRP A 52 19.09 -6.57 5.17
C TRP A 52 19.42 -6.66 3.68
N VAL A 53 20.20 -5.73 3.13
CA VAL A 53 20.56 -5.75 1.70
C VAL A 53 21.54 -6.90 1.44
N ASN A 54 21.18 -7.80 0.53
CA ASN A 54 22.06 -8.93 0.21
C ASN A 54 23.27 -8.50 -0.64
N ARG A 55 24.30 -9.36 -0.70
CA ARG A 55 25.57 -9.04 -1.39
C ARG A 55 25.39 -8.67 -2.86
N THR A 56 24.50 -9.35 -3.59
CA THR A 56 24.24 -9.07 -5.00
C THR A 56 23.65 -7.66 -5.18
N GLN A 57 22.66 -7.31 -4.35
CA GLN A 57 22.03 -6.00 -4.39
C GLN A 57 22.97 -4.86 -3.94
N GLN A 58 23.90 -5.16 -3.02
CA GLN A 58 24.95 -4.20 -2.65
C GLN A 58 25.85 -3.87 -3.84
N MET A 59 26.19 -4.87 -4.69
CA MET A 59 26.96 -4.64 -5.92
C MET A 59 26.20 -3.76 -6.92
N GLU A 60 24.87 -3.79 -6.89
CA GLU A 60 23.97 -2.90 -7.65
C GLU A 60 23.72 -1.55 -6.95
N GLN A 61 24.49 -1.23 -5.91
CA GLN A 61 24.42 0.00 -5.14
C GLN A 61 23.09 0.23 -4.40
N LYS A 62 22.31 -0.82 -4.15
CA LYS A 62 21.16 -0.75 -3.25
C LYS A 62 21.67 -0.52 -1.82
N LYS A 63 21.08 0.47 -1.13
CA LYS A 63 21.54 0.91 0.20
C LYS A 63 20.67 0.44 1.36
N HIS A 64 19.37 0.26 1.12
CA HIS A 64 18.42 -0.11 2.18
C HIS A 64 17.37 -1.06 1.59
N GLU A 65 16.98 -2.06 2.37
CA GLU A 65 15.83 -2.90 2.10
C GLU A 65 14.63 -2.36 2.90
N VAL A 66 13.61 -1.85 2.21
CA VAL A 66 12.42 -1.22 2.84
C VAL A 66 11.22 -2.16 2.80
N PHE A 67 11.10 -2.92 1.73
CA PHE A 67 9.98 -3.83 1.50
C PHE A 67 10.53 -5.23 1.30
N GLU A 68 9.74 -6.24 1.67
CA GLU A 68 10.03 -7.60 1.25
C GLU A 68 10.10 -7.71 -0.28
N PRO A 69 10.95 -8.60 -0.84
CA PRO A 69 11.14 -8.71 -2.29
C PRO A 69 9.86 -9.00 -3.08
N SER A 70 8.95 -9.80 -2.52
CA SER A 70 7.69 -10.19 -3.16
C SER A 70 6.49 -9.39 -2.64
N PHE A 71 5.35 -9.59 -3.27
CA PHE A 71 4.04 -9.15 -2.79
C PHE A 71 3.00 -10.14 -3.29
N ASP A 72 1.93 -10.30 -2.51
CA ASP A 72 0.79 -11.13 -2.92
C ASP A 72 -0.30 -10.24 -3.51
N TRP A 73 -0.86 -10.67 -4.63
CA TRP A 73 -2.02 -10.04 -5.22
C TRP A 73 -3.05 -11.08 -5.64
N LYS A 74 -4.32 -10.67 -5.63
CA LYS A 74 -5.44 -11.47 -6.13
C LYS A 74 -6.31 -10.58 -6.99
N GLU A 75 -6.70 -11.10 -8.14
CA GLU A 75 -7.62 -10.40 -9.02
C GLU A 75 -8.98 -10.24 -8.32
N CYS A 76 -9.48 -9.01 -8.29
CA CYS A 76 -10.74 -8.67 -7.64
C CYS A 76 -11.72 -8.15 -8.69
N ILE A 77 -12.44 -9.08 -9.35
CA ILE A 77 -13.35 -8.73 -10.46
C ILE A 77 -14.76 -8.43 -9.96
N SER A 78 -15.30 -9.26 -9.05
CA SER A 78 -16.70 -9.11 -8.62
C SER A 78 -16.83 -8.18 -7.41
N ILE A 79 -17.92 -7.41 -7.39
CA ILE A 79 -18.31 -6.56 -6.26
C ILE A 79 -18.36 -7.35 -4.94
N LEU A 80 -18.89 -8.58 -4.97
CA LEU A 80 -18.95 -9.45 -3.79
C LEU A 80 -17.54 -9.77 -3.26
N TYR A 81 -16.58 -10.02 -4.15
CA TYR A 81 -15.22 -10.34 -3.75
C TYR A 81 -14.45 -9.09 -3.28
N MET A 82 -14.61 -7.94 -3.97
CA MET A 82 -14.07 -6.65 -3.50
C MET A 82 -14.60 -6.30 -2.11
N ARG A 83 -15.90 -6.47 -1.87
CA ARG A 83 -16.52 -6.30 -0.54
C ARG A 83 -15.88 -7.22 0.50
N GLN A 84 -15.74 -8.50 0.18
CA GLN A 84 -15.12 -9.47 1.10
C GLN A 84 -13.70 -9.06 1.49
N LYS A 85 -12.88 -8.63 0.52
CA LYS A 85 -11.51 -8.19 0.79
C LYS A 85 -11.46 -6.87 1.55
N THR A 86 -12.32 -5.93 1.19
CA THR A 86 -12.42 -4.63 1.88
C THR A 86 -12.78 -4.81 3.35
N GLU A 87 -13.81 -5.62 3.64
CA GLU A 87 -14.19 -5.95 5.01
C GLU A 87 -13.04 -6.62 5.77
N TYR A 88 -12.36 -7.59 5.16
CA TYR A 88 -11.18 -8.22 5.78
C TYR A 88 -10.10 -7.19 6.14
N MET A 89 -9.75 -6.30 5.21
CA MET A 89 -8.73 -5.26 5.43
C MET A 89 -9.13 -4.28 6.54
N HIS A 90 -10.41 -3.86 6.57
CA HIS A 90 -10.93 -2.95 7.60
C HIS A 90 -10.97 -3.58 9.00
N GLN A 91 -11.23 -4.89 9.09
CA GLN A 91 -11.27 -5.61 10.35
C GLN A 91 -9.89 -5.98 10.90
N ASN A 92 -8.84 -6.00 10.08
CA ASN A 92 -7.49 -6.42 10.50
C ASN A 92 -6.91 -5.59 11.67
N PRO A 93 -7.00 -4.24 11.68
CA PRO A 93 -6.59 -3.44 12.83
C PRO A 93 -7.29 -3.83 14.14
N CYS A 94 -8.59 -4.16 14.08
CA CYS A 94 -9.35 -4.61 15.26
C CYS A 94 -8.87 -5.98 15.74
N LYS A 95 -8.67 -6.94 14.83
CA LYS A 95 -8.16 -8.27 15.15
C LYS A 95 -6.76 -8.24 15.78
N ALA A 96 -5.96 -7.25 15.41
CA ALA A 96 -4.63 -7.04 15.96
C ALA A 96 -4.61 -6.18 17.24
N GLY A 97 -5.78 -5.77 17.76
CA GLY A 97 -5.88 -4.99 18.99
C GLY A 97 -5.43 -3.52 18.86
N LEU A 98 -5.35 -2.98 17.65
CA LEU A 98 -4.93 -1.59 17.42
C LEU A 98 -6.05 -0.57 17.60
N CYS A 99 -7.31 -1.01 17.50
CA CYS A 99 -8.50 -0.21 17.69
C CYS A 99 -9.69 -1.09 18.08
N ALA A 100 -10.74 -0.49 18.67
CA ALA A 100 -11.96 -1.22 19.01
C ALA A 100 -12.93 -1.33 17.83
N LEU A 101 -12.98 -0.30 16.98
CA LEU A 101 -13.81 -0.25 15.77
C LEU A 101 -12.98 0.04 14.52
N PRO A 102 -13.32 -0.52 13.34
CA PRO A 102 -12.55 -0.34 12.11
C PRO A 102 -12.31 1.13 11.72
N GLU A 103 -13.34 1.97 11.86
CA GLU A 103 -13.31 3.40 11.53
C GLU A 103 -12.42 4.24 12.46
N GLN A 104 -11.99 3.69 13.60
CA GLN A 104 -11.11 4.37 14.54
C GLN A 104 -9.63 4.26 14.16
N TYR A 105 -9.26 3.33 13.28
CA TYR A 105 -7.86 3.19 12.87
C TYR A 105 -7.49 4.28 11.85
N PRO A 106 -6.59 5.23 12.17
CA PRO A 106 -6.35 6.42 11.35
C PRO A 106 -5.66 6.12 10.01
N HIS A 107 -5.05 4.94 9.87
CA HIS A 107 -4.34 4.50 8.67
C HIS A 107 -5.16 3.47 7.87
N SER A 108 -6.49 3.63 7.84
CA SER A 108 -7.42 2.79 7.08
C SER A 108 -8.46 3.62 6.37
N SER A 109 -8.93 3.12 5.22
CA SER A 109 -10.08 3.67 4.50
C SER A 109 -11.42 3.41 5.21
N ALA A 110 -11.45 2.54 6.23
CA ALA A 110 -12.67 2.17 6.96
C ALA A 110 -13.48 3.39 7.40
N ARG A 111 -12.82 4.43 7.92
CA ARG A 111 -13.51 5.65 8.35
C ARG A 111 -14.39 6.26 7.26
N TYR A 112 -13.89 6.33 6.03
CA TYR A 112 -14.66 6.85 4.91
C TYR A 112 -15.86 5.97 4.60
N TYR A 113 -15.69 4.64 4.62
CA TYR A 113 -16.78 3.69 4.37
C TYR A 113 -17.91 3.78 5.41
N TYR A 114 -17.58 3.99 6.69
CA TYR A 114 -18.60 4.03 7.75
C TYR A 114 -19.21 5.42 7.98
N THR A 115 -18.46 6.49 7.69
CA THR A 115 -18.85 7.86 8.12
C THR A 115 -18.93 8.87 7.00
N GLY A 116 -18.46 8.53 5.79
CA GLY A 116 -18.29 9.49 4.69
C GLY A 116 -17.15 10.51 4.91
N VAL A 117 -16.39 10.40 6.01
CA VAL A 117 -15.29 11.30 6.35
C VAL A 117 -13.95 10.61 6.12
N HIS A 118 -13.07 11.23 5.34
CA HIS A 118 -11.71 10.71 5.13
C HIS A 118 -10.89 10.74 6.44
N ALA A 119 -9.93 9.82 6.54
CA ALA A 119 -8.96 9.79 7.63
C ALA A 119 -7.76 10.68 7.28
N ALA A 120 -6.54 10.14 7.28
CA ALA A 120 -5.33 10.91 6.99
C ALA A 120 -5.18 11.31 5.51
N TYR A 121 -5.88 10.65 4.59
CA TYR A 121 -5.77 10.88 3.14
C TYR A 121 -7.10 10.57 2.44
N PRO A 122 -7.39 11.22 1.30
CA PRO A 122 -8.58 10.94 0.51
C PRO A 122 -8.51 9.53 -0.08
N VAL A 123 -9.67 8.89 -0.17
CA VAL A 123 -9.85 7.54 -0.73
C VAL A 123 -11.18 7.48 -1.47
N ILE A 124 -11.31 6.54 -2.40
CA ILE A 124 -12.60 6.16 -2.96
C ILE A 124 -12.96 4.74 -2.53
N THR A 125 -14.24 4.42 -2.55
CA THR A 125 -14.77 3.09 -2.30
C THR A 125 -14.70 2.22 -3.56
N TYR A 126 -14.76 0.90 -3.39
CA TYR A 126 -14.88 0.00 -4.54
C TYR A 126 -16.20 0.17 -5.31
N MET A 127 -17.20 0.82 -4.72
CA MET A 127 -18.46 1.16 -5.40
C MET A 127 -18.30 2.41 -6.27
N GLU A 128 -17.73 3.49 -5.73
CA GLU A 128 -17.42 4.71 -6.50
C GLU A 128 -16.44 4.41 -7.63
N LEU A 129 -15.52 3.45 -7.43
CA LEU A 129 -14.62 2.98 -8.47
C LEU A 129 -15.35 2.45 -9.72
N GLN A 130 -16.59 1.93 -9.59
CA GLN A 130 -17.34 1.41 -10.74
C GLN A 130 -17.77 2.51 -11.70
N ASP A 131 -17.78 3.77 -11.24
CA ASP A 131 -18.14 4.94 -12.04
C ASP A 131 -16.91 5.57 -12.74
N ILE A 132 -15.72 4.98 -12.57
CA ILE A 132 -14.47 5.45 -13.17
C ILE A 132 -14.18 4.64 -14.44
N ASP A 133 -14.06 5.33 -15.58
CA ASP A 133 -13.59 4.73 -16.82
C ASP A 133 -12.08 4.52 -16.76
N LEU A 134 -11.67 3.25 -16.68
CA LEU A 134 -10.27 2.84 -16.65
C LEU A 134 -9.74 2.47 -18.05
N THR A 135 -10.54 2.57 -19.10
CA THR A 135 -10.19 2.14 -20.47
C THR A 135 -9.49 3.23 -21.28
N SER A 136 -9.59 4.49 -20.87
CA SER A 136 -8.92 5.59 -21.57
C SER A 136 -7.41 5.53 -21.34
N LEU A 137 -6.64 5.32 -22.41
CA LEU A 137 -5.17 5.42 -22.41
C LEU A 137 -4.66 6.86 -22.18
N ASP A 138 -5.55 7.84 -22.29
CA ASP A 138 -5.26 9.27 -22.23
C ASP A 138 -5.75 9.90 -20.92
N SER A 139 -5.10 9.58 -19.81
CA SER A 139 -5.20 10.43 -18.61
C SER A 139 -4.01 10.23 -17.69
N LEU A 140 -2.82 10.58 -18.17
CA LEU A 140 -1.67 11.04 -17.38
C LEU A 140 -0.83 12.02 -18.20
#